data_AF-A0A1Q5R3P2-F1
#
_entry.id   AF-A0A1Q5R3P2-F1
#
_cell.length_a   1.000
_cell.length_b   1.000
_cell.length_c   1.000
_cell.angle_alpha   90.00
_cell.angle_beta   90.00
_cell.angle_gamma   90.00
#
_symmetry.space_group_name_H-M   'P 1'
#
loop_
_entity.id
_entity.type
_entity.pdbx_description
1 polymer ?
#
loop_
_entity_poly.entity_id
_entity_poly.type
_entity_poly.pdbx_seq_one_letter_code
_entity_poly.pdbx_strand_id
1 'polypeptide(L)'
;PAAPAEAARPSEAAKPAEAAKPAEPPKPQLSACRQALTEEIAIAPSIPDIHGAGGCGGEDLVRLEAIVLPDKRKVAVRPAAILRCRMAGAVADWVRTDIAPLAQRLGGGISNLDNFDSFECRGRNRVVGAQLSEHGRANALDVRAFGLANGKSISLTDRSVPRDLRETVLHSVCARFSTVLGPGSDWYHEDHIHLDLAERRGNYRICQWNVYDPLPQVAPLLPAERPEQAPPREVAAKSDASRPDATKSDHGKADEPDAAQSDDAAAARGGAPETKPQPTKKRRQSRRL
;
A
#
# COMPACT_ATOMS: atom_id res chain seq x y z
N PRO A 1 20.35 -28.96 -100.30
CA PRO A 1 19.04 -28.29 -100.18
C PRO A 1 18.70 -28.01 -98.72
N ALA A 2 18.78 -26.73 -98.34
CA ALA A 2 18.50 -26.19 -97.02
C ALA A 2 16.99 -26.00 -96.82
N ALA A 3 16.52 -26.25 -95.60
CA ALA A 3 15.20 -25.87 -95.10
C ALA A 3 15.38 -25.28 -93.67
N PRO A 4 14.52 -24.34 -93.25
CA PRO A 4 14.97 -23.13 -92.57
C PRO A 4 14.90 -23.18 -91.04
N ALA A 5 15.59 -22.21 -90.43
CA ALA A 5 15.63 -21.92 -89.01
C ALA A 5 14.24 -21.55 -88.45
N GLU A 6 13.90 -22.13 -87.30
CA GLU A 6 12.72 -21.78 -86.53
C GLU A 6 13.12 -21.15 -85.18
N ALA A 7 12.40 -20.09 -84.85
CA ALA A 7 12.77 -19.05 -83.91
C ALA A 7 12.71 -19.48 -82.44
N ALA A 8 13.59 -18.86 -81.65
CA ALA A 8 13.65 -18.93 -80.20
C ALA A 8 12.31 -18.51 -79.55
N ARG A 9 11.82 -19.34 -78.62
CA ARG A 9 10.74 -19.00 -77.70
C ARG A 9 11.33 -18.41 -76.42
N PRO A 10 10.82 -17.27 -75.91
CA PRO A 10 11.38 -16.60 -74.75
C PRO A 10 11.12 -17.37 -73.44
N SER A 11 12.12 -17.36 -72.58
CA SER A 11 12.12 -17.87 -71.21
C SER A 11 10.97 -17.28 -70.40
N GLU A 12 10.12 -18.15 -69.86
CA GLU A 12 9.07 -17.80 -68.91
C GLU A 12 9.73 -17.30 -67.62
N ALA A 13 9.51 -16.02 -67.31
CA ALA A 13 10.06 -15.38 -66.13
C ALA A 13 9.39 -15.95 -64.87
N ALA A 14 10.19 -16.55 -64.00
CA ALA A 14 9.76 -16.99 -62.68
C ALA A 14 9.21 -15.81 -61.87
N LYS A 15 7.99 -15.96 -61.37
CA LYS A 15 7.32 -15.02 -60.46
C LYS A 15 8.13 -14.92 -59.16
N PRO A 16 8.44 -13.72 -58.64
CA PRO A 16 9.14 -13.59 -57.36
C PRO A 16 8.29 -14.15 -56.22
N ALA A 17 8.90 -14.95 -55.34
CA ALA A 17 8.29 -15.43 -54.11
C ALA A 17 7.89 -14.24 -53.24
N GLU A 18 6.62 -14.16 -52.89
CA GLU A 18 6.07 -13.17 -51.97
C GLU A 18 6.69 -13.41 -50.59
N ALA A 19 7.50 -12.45 -50.13
CA ALA A 19 8.12 -12.49 -48.82
C ALA A 19 7.02 -12.52 -47.74
N ALA A 20 6.95 -13.61 -46.99
CA ALA A 20 6.03 -13.75 -45.88
C ALA A 20 6.27 -12.63 -44.85
N LYS A 21 5.24 -11.82 -44.60
CA LYS A 21 5.25 -10.80 -43.54
C LYS A 21 5.55 -11.47 -42.19
N PRO A 22 6.39 -10.85 -41.32
CA PRO A 22 6.58 -11.33 -39.96
C PRO A 22 5.23 -11.47 -39.25
N ALA A 23 4.98 -12.63 -38.66
CA ALA A 23 3.77 -12.88 -37.89
C ALA A 23 3.69 -11.88 -36.73
N GLU A 24 2.51 -11.27 -36.56
CA GLU A 24 2.21 -10.41 -35.42
C GLU A 24 2.42 -11.19 -34.12
N PRO A 25 3.14 -10.63 -33.12
CA PRO A 25 3.37 -11.33 -31.87
C PRO A 25 2.02 -11.73 -31.24
N PRO A 26 1.93 -12.94 -30.65
CA PRO A 26 0.70 -13.41 -30.05
C PRO A 26 0.24 -12.42 -28.98
N LYS A 27 -1.07 -12.09 -28.99
CA LYS A 27 -1.67 -11.23 -27.96
C LYS A 27 -1.33 -11.80 -26.58
N PRO A 28 -0.92 -10.96 -25.60
CA PRO A 28 -0.60 -11.43 -24.26
C PRO A 28 -1.77 -12.24 -23.70
N GLN A 29 -1.49 -13.48 -23.29
CA GLN A 29 -2.50 -14.30 -22.64
C GLN A 29 -2.79 -13.73 -21.25
N LEU A 30 -4.08 -13.60 -20.92
CA LEU A 30 -4.49 -13.15 -19.59
C LEU A 30 -4.06 -14.16 -18.53
N SER A 31 -3.64 -13.68 -17.35
CA SER A 31 -3.36 -14.54 -16.21
C SER A 31 -4.60 -15.34 -15.78
N ALA A 32 -4.41 -16.43 -15.05
CA ALA A 32 -5.54 -17.21 -14.49
C ALA A 32 -6.44 -16.33 -13.61
N CYS A 33 -5.86 -15.37 -12.87
CA CYS A 33 -6.63 -14.43 -12.08
C CYS A 33 -7.48 -13.52 -12.96
N ARG A 34 -6.92 -12.97 -14.05
CA ARG A 34 -7.66 -12.09 -14.96
C ARG A 34 -8.78 -12.82 -15.70
N GLN A 35 -8.58 -14.09 -16.02
CA GLN A 35 -9.63 -14.94 -16.58
C GLN A 35 -10.77 -15.17 -15.58
N ALA A 36 -10.45 -15.30 -14.29
CA ALA A 36 -11.45 -15.46 -13.23
C ALA A 36 -12.15 -14.15 -12.87
N LEU A 37 -11.45 -13.01 -12.87
CA LEU A 37 -11.99 -11.68 -12.53
C LEU A 37 -12.70 -11.05 -13.74
N THR A 38 -13.79 -11.70 -14.16
CA THR A 38 -14.61 -11.27 -15.30
C THR A 38 -15.41 -10.00 -14.97
N GLU A 39 -15.95 -9.36 -16.02
CA GLU A 39 -16.85 -8.20 -15.91
C GLU A 39 -18.16 -8.51 -15.13
N GLU A 40 -18.46 -9.78 -14.88
CA GLU A 40 -19.57 -10.22 -14.03
C GLU A 40 -19.25 -10.18 -12.52
N ILE A 41 -17.97 -10.00 -12.20
CA ILE A 41 -17.46 -9.93 -10.83
C ILE A 41 -16.94 -8.53 -10.52
N ALA A 42 -16.18 -7.92 -11.43
CA ALA A 42 -15.63 -6.59 -11.22
C ALA A 42 -15.30 -5.88 -12.54
N ILE A 43 -15.49 -4.56 -12.53
CA ILE A 43 -14.92 -3.66 -13.54
C ILE A 43 -13.51 -3.33 -13.08
N ALA A 44 -12.53 -4.01 -13.65
CA ALA A 44 -11.15 -3.92 -13.23
C ALA A 44 -10.22 -4.01 -14.46
N PRO A 45 -10.11 -2.95 -15.29
CA PRO A 45 -9.20 -2.96 -16.43
C PRO A 45 -7.76 -3.27 -16.00
N SER A 46 -7.07 -4.07 -16.81
CA SER A 46 -5.64 -4.31 -16.62
C SER A 46 -4.85 -3.02 -16.84
N ILE A 47 -3.81 -2.81 -16.06
CA ILE A 47 -2.83 -1.73 -16.25
C ILE A 47 -1.44 -2.32 -16.50
N PRO A 48 -0.50 -1.56 -17.07
CA PRO A 48 0.87 -2.03 -17.24
C PRO A 48 1.52 -2.41 -15.91
N ASP A 49 2.45 -3.36 -15.97
CA ASP A 49 3.28 -3.73 -14.82
C ASP A 49 4.06 -2.50 -14.33
N ILE A 50 4.20 -2.41 -13.00
CA ILE A 50 4.94 -1.33 -12.36
C ILE A 50 6.19 -1.93 -11.73
N HIS A 51 7.35 -1.39 -12.09
CA HIS A 51 8.64 -1.81 -11.53
C HIS A 51 9.39 -0.59 -11.00
N GLY A 52 9.31 -0.40 -9.68
CA GLY A 52 10.00 0.65 -8.94
C GLY A 52 11.16 0.11 -8.09
N ALA A 53 11.91 1.03 -7.49
CA ALA A 53 13.01 0.69 -6.60
C ALA A 53 12.54 -0.19 -5.42
N GLY A 54 13.41 -1.10 -4.95
CA GLY A 54 13.13 -1.93 -3.77
C GLY A 54 12.01 -2.96 -3.95
N GLY A 55 11.63 -3.30 -5.18
CA GLY A 55 10.54 -4.24 -5.49
C GLY A 55 9.15 -3.59 -5.47
N CYS A 56 9.10 -2.27 -5.58
CA CYS A 56 7.86 -1.52 -5.68
C CYS A 56 7.10 -1.85 -6.97
N GLY A 57 5.78 -1.90 -6.88
CA GLY A 57 4.87 -2.29 -7.94
C GLY A 57 4.64 -3.79 -8.00
N GLY A 58 4.40 -4.27 -9.21
CA GLY A 58 4.04 -5.64 -9.47
C GLY A 58 3.63 -5.91 -10.90
N GLU A 59 3.41 -7.19 -11.14
CA GLU A 59 2.85 -7.72 -12.36
C GLU A 59 1.37 -8.04 -12.15
N ASP A 60 0.64 -8.23 -13.26
CA ASP A 60 -0.78 -8.60 -13.27
C ASP A 60 -1.65 -7.59 -12.49
N LEU A 61 -1.40 -6.32 -12.77
CA LEU A 61 -2.04 -5.20 -12.10
C LEU A 61 -3.37 -4.83 -12.76
N VAL A 62 -4.31 -4.39 -11.94
CA VAL A 62 -5.62 -3.92 -12.35
C VAL A 62 -5.96 -2.61 -11.65
N ARG A 63 -6.78 -1.81 -12.31
CA ARG A 63 -7.45 -0.66 -11.69
C ARG A 63 -8.87 -1.08 -11.36
N LEU A 64 -9.15 -1.45 -10.11
CA LEU A 64 -10.47 -1.84 -9.63
C LEU A 64 -11.37 -0.60 -9.49
N GLU A 65 -12.34 -0.47 -10.39
CA GLU A 65 -13.25 0.68 -10.45
C GLU A 65 -14.60 0.38 -9.79
N ALA A 66 -15.10 -0.85 -9.96
CA ALA A 66 -16.34 -1.28 -9.32
C ALA A 66 -16.38 -2.79 -9.13
N ILE A 67 -17.13 -3.22 -8.13
CA ILE A 67 -17.47 -4.62 -7.90
C ILE A 67 -18.90 -4.83 -8.40
N VAL A 68 -19.11 -5.81 -9.26
CA VAL A 68 -20.44 -6.17 -9.77
C VAL A 68 -21.05 -7.17 -8.80
N LEU A 69 -22.31 -6.99 -8.43
CA LEU A 69 -23.05 -7.90 -7.55
C LEU A 69 -23.81 -8.96 -8.39
N PRO A 70 -24.28 -10.07 -7.80
CA PRO A 70 -25.06 -11.08 -8.52
C PRO A 70 -26.31 -10.53 -9.23
N ASP A 71 -26.91 -9.46 -8.68
CA ASP A 71 -28.06 -8.76 -9.26
C ASP A 71 -27.67 -7.66 -10.29
N LYS A 72 -26.42 -7.68 -10.77
CA LYS A 72 -25.82 -6.76 -11.75
C LYS A 72 -25.66 -5.31 -11.26
N ARG A 73 -26.02 -4.98 -10.02
CA ARG A 73 -25.68 -3.66 -9.45
C ARG A 73 -24.18 -3.52 -9.31
N LYS A 74 -23.70 -2.29 -9.43
CA LYS A 74 -22.28 -1.95 -9.33
C LYS A 74 -22.01 -1.21 -8.03
N VAL A 75 -21.08 -1.72 -7.26
CA VAL A 75 -20.54 -1.07 -6.06
C VAL A 75 -19.28 -0.33 -6.49
N ALA A 76 -19.33 1.00 -6.51
CA ALA A 76 -18.16 1.79 -6.91
C ALA A 76 -17.04 1.68 -5.87
N VAL A 77 -15.79 1.53 -6.31
CA VAL A 77 -14.61 1.68 -5.45
C VAL A 77 -14.09 3.10 -5.64
N ARG A 78 -14.07 3.89 -4.56
CA ARG A 78 -13.86 5.34 -4.65
C ARG A 78 -12.74 5.82 -3.74
N PRO A 79 -11.69 6.46 -4.30
CA PRO A 79 -11.24 6.36 -5.70
C PRO A 79 -10.98 4.92 -6.16
N ALA A 80 -10.90 4.71 -7.48
CA ALA A 80 -10.56 3.40 -8.04
C ALA A 80 -9.19 2.93 -7.53
N ALA A 81 -9.09 1.67 -7.14
CA ALA A 81 -7.90 1.11 -6.50
C ALA A 81 -6.96 0.46 -7.52
N ILE A 82 -5.67 0.81 -7.49
CA ILE A 82 -4.63 0.05 -8.21
C ILE A 82 -4.19 -1.11 -7.32
N LEU A 83 -4.38 -2.34 -7.80
CA LEU A 83 -4.14 -3.58 -7.07
C LEU A 83 -3.56 -4.66 -8.00
N ARG A 84 -2.84 -5.62 -7.44
CA ARG A 84 -2.62 -6.92 -8.10
C ARG A 84 -3.97 -7.61 -8.28
N CYS A 85 -4.13 -8.33 -9.38
CA CYS A 85 -5.39 -9.02 -9.68
C CYS A 85 -5.87 -9.90 -8.52
N ARG A 86 -4.98 -10.65 -7.87
CA ARG A 86 -5.33 -11.51 -6.73
C ARG A 86 -5.94 -10.72 -5.56
N MET A 87 -5.40 -9.55 -5.26
CA MET A 87 -5.93 -8.67 -4.21
C MET A 87 -7.28 -8.08 -4.62
N ALA A 88 -7.42 -7.63 -5.87
CA ALA A 88 -8.71 -7.15 -6.40
C ALA A 88 -9.80 -8.25 -6.35
N GLY A 89 -9.44 -9.50 -6.66
CA GLY A 89 -10.34 -10.64 -6.53
C GLY A 89 -10.76 -10.91 -5.10
N ALA A 90 -9.84 -10.83 -4.14
CA ALA A 90 -10.16 -10.98 -2.71
C ALA A 90 -11.11 -9.88 -2.20
N VAL A 91 -10.91 -8.63 -2.62
CA VAL A 91 -11.80 -7.51 -2.30
C VAL A 91 -13.18 -7.71 -2.93
N ALA A 92 -13.25 -8.11 -4.20
CA ALA A 92 -14.51 -8.36 -4.88
C ALA A 92 -15.31 -9.48 -4.24
N ASP A 93 -14.66 -10.59 -3.88
CA ASP A 93 -15.31 -11.71 -3.19
C ASP A 93 -15.79 -11.31 -1.79
N TRP A 94 -14.97 -10.57 -1.02
CA TRP A 94 -15.38 -10.03 0.28
C TRP A 94 -16.63 -9.15 0.19
N VAL A 95 -16.63 -8.19 -0.73
CA VAL A 95 -17.76 -7.26 -0.88
C VAL A 95 -19.02 -7.99 -1.33
N ARG A 96 -18.91 -8.92 -2.28
CA ARG A 96 -20.06 -9.68 -2.80
C ARG A 96 -20.66 -10.62 -1.76
N THR A 97 -19.81 -11.30 -1.01
CA THR A 97 -20.23 -12.42 -0.14
C THR A 97 -20.60 -11.94 1.26
N ASP A 98 -19.90 -10.95 1.82
CA ASP A 98 -20.08 -10.56 3.21
C ASP A 98 -20.76 -9.19 3.34
N ILE A 99 -20.25 -8.18 2.63
CA ILE A 99 -20.68 -6.79 2.81
C ILE A 99 -22.03 -6.51 2.11
N ALA A 100 -22.25 -7.02 0.90
CA ALA A 100 -23.49 -6.79 0.18
C ALA A 100 -24.73 -7.32 0.93
N PRO A 101 -24.75 -8.56 1.47
CA PRO A 101 -25.86 -9.03 2.31
C PRO A 101 -26.04 -8.22 3.59
N LEU A 102 -24.94 -7.79 4.23
CA LEU A 102 -24.98 -6.95 5.42
C LEU A 102 -25.62 -5.58 5.12
N ALA A 103 -25.15 -4.90 4.07
CA ALA A 103 -25.64 -3.60 3.64
C ALA A 103 -27.11 -3.64 3.19
N GLN A 104 -27.58 -4.78 2.66
CA GLN A 104 -28.98 -4.97 2.29
C GLN A 104 -29.92 -4.81 3.51
N ARG A 105 -29.50 -5.30 4.69
CA ARG A 105 -30.28 -5.19 5.94
C ARG A 105 -30.24 -3.80 6.57
N LEU A 106 -29.25 -2.97 6.22
CA LEU A 106 -29.01 -1.67 6.85
C LEU A 106 -29.57 -0.49 6.05
N GLY A 107 -29.63 -0.62 4.72
CA GLY A 107 -29.98 0.53 3.88
C GLY A 107 -30.23 0.23 2.41
N GLY A 108 -30.68 -0.98 2.07
CA GLY A 108 -31.05 -1.35 0.70
C GLY A 108 -29.89 -1.80 -0.19
N GLY A 109 -28.71 -2.03 0.40
CA GLY A 109 -27.52 -2.52 -0.27
C GLY A 109 -26.37 -1.51 -0.23
N ILE A 110 -25.19 -1.97 -0.62
CA ILE A 110 -23.98 -1.15 -0.72
C ILE A 110 -23.96 -0.42 -2.07
N SER A 111 -23.64 0.87 -2.04
CA SER A 111 -23.51 1.72 -3.23
C SER A 111 -22.04 1.98 -3.59
N ASN A 112 -21.18 2.13 -2.58
CA ASN A 112 -19.75 2.32 -2.79
C ASN A 112 -18.91 1.81 -1.61
N LEU A 113 -17.66 1.50 -1.91
CA LEU A 113 -16.58 1.26 -0.96
C LEU A 113 -15.66 2.47 -0.99
N ASP A 114 -15.44 3.08 0.17
CA ASP A 114 -14.54 4.23 0.36
C ASP A 114 -13.11 3.71 0.54
N ASN A 115 -12.35 3.79 -0.54
CA ASN A 115 -10.95 3.41 -0.64
C ASN A 115 -10.09 4.58 -0.17
N PHE A 116 -9.44 4.43 0.96
CA PHE A 116 -8.59 5.48 1.50
C PHE A 116 -7.20 5.53 0.84
N ASP A 117 -6.61 4.36 0.60
CA ASP A 117 -5.30 4.22 -0.03
C ASP A 117 -5.19 2.82 -0.68
N SER A 118 -4.47 2.71 -1.79
CA SER A 118 -4.26 1.43 -2.47
C SER A 118 -2.81 1.23 -2.90
N PHE A 119 -2.36 1.81 -4.01
CA PHE A 119 -0.99 1.68 -4.47
C PHE A 119 -0.23 2.96 -4.17
N GLU A 120 0.79 2.84 -3.33
CA GLU A 120 1.75 3.92 -3.09
C GLU A 120 3.13 3.32 -2.88
N CYS A 121 4.09 3.78 -3.68
CA CYS A 121 5.47 3.30 -3.68
C CYS A 121 6.25 3.79 -2.45
N ARG A 122 6.00 3.18 -1.28
CA ARG A 122 6.58 3.63 0.00
C ARG A 122 6.94 2.50 0.96
N GLY A 123 7.86 2.81 1.88
CA GLY A 123 8.12 1.98 3.06
C GLY A 123 6.89 1.87 3.96
N ARG A 124 6.86 0.81 4.78
CA ARG A 124 5.83 0.62 5.81
C ARG A 124 5.73 1.85 6.69
N ASN A 125 4.49 2.23 6.98
CA ASN A 125 4.15 3.38 7.81
C ASN A 125 4.79 4.70 7.34
N ARG A 126 5.12 4.81 6.04
CA ARG A 126 5.82 5.95 5.43
C ARG A 126 7.21 6.24 6.03
N VAL A 127 7.81 5.25 6.71
CA VAL A 127 9.15 5.38 7.30
C VAL A 127 10.22 5.10 6.24
N VAL A 128 11.13 6.04 6.06
CA VAL A 128 12.27 5.91 5.13
C VAL A 128 13.19 4.78 5.57
N GLY A 129 13.57 3.91 4.63
CA GLY A 129 14.44 2.76 4.91
C GLY A 129 13.75 1.56 5.57
N ALA A 130 12.46 1.67 5.92
CA ALA A 130 11.68 0.53 6.39
C ALA A 130 11.43 -0.48 5.24
N GLN A 131 11.03 -1.69 5.62
CA GLN A 131 10.57 -2.69 4.66
C GLN A 131 9.45 -2.12 3.77
N LEU A 132 9.45 -2.49 2.48
CA LEU A 132 8.41 -2.08 1.53
C LEU A 132 7.00 -2.43 2.06
N SER A 133 6.09 -1.48 1.98
CA SER A 133 4.67 -1.68 2.33
C SER A 133 3.98 -2.62 1.34
N GLU A 134 2.93 -3.30 1.77
CA GLU A 134 2.07 -4.04 0.83
C GLU A 134 1.33 -3.09 -0.13
N HIS A 135 1.06 -1.85 0.27
CA HIS A 135 0.62 -0.79 -0.67
C HIS A 135 1.65 -0.58 -1.78
N GLY A 136 2.93 -0.56 -1.44
CA GLY A 136 4.03 -0.47 -2.41
C GLY A 136 4.14 -1.68 -3.31
N ARG A 137 3.46 -2.78 -2.99
CA ARG A 137 3.36 -3.98 -3.82
C ARG A 137 2.03 -4.09 -4.56
N ALA A 138 1.17 -3.07 -4.49
CA ALA A 138 -0.22 -3.12 -4.94
C ALA A 138 -1.01 -4.31 -4.34
N ASN A 139 -0.67 -4.70 -3.12
CA ASN A 139 -1.21 -5.89 -2.45
C ASN A 139 -1.97 -5.54 -1.15
N ALA A 140 -2.34 -4.26 -0.99
CA ALA A 140 -3.09 -3.76 0.15
C ALA A 140 -4.17 -2.76 -0.28
N LEU A 141 -5.17 -2.61 0.58
CA LEU A 141 -6.26 -1.64 0.47
C LEU A 141 -6.60 -1.10 1.86
N ASP A 142 -6.66 0.22 1.98
CA ASP A 142 -7.17 0.89 3.16
C ASP A 142 -8.64 1.25 2.95
N VAL A 143 -9.51 0.84 3.87
CA VAL A 143 -10.96 1.08 3.78
C VAL A 143 -11.43 1.95 4.93
N ARG A 144 -12.14 3.03 4.61
CA ARG A 144 -12.71 3.93 5.63
C ARG A 144 -14.17 3.63 5.91
N ALA A 145 -14.95 3.41 4.86
CA ALA A 145 -16.39 3.36 4.96
C ALA A 145 -17.06 2.58 3.83
N PHE A 146 -18.33 2.25 4.06
CA PHE A 146 -19.25 1.80 3.01
C PHE A 146 -20.39 2.80 2.85
N GLY A 147 -20.65 3.23 1.63
CA GLY A 147 -21.87 3.94 1.31
C GLY A 147 -23.02 2.99 1.05
N LEU A 148 -24.21 3.33 1.53
CA LEU A 148 -25.44 2.57 1.33
C LEU A 148 -26.31 3.20 0.22
N ALA A 149 -27.26 2.42 -0.30
CA ALA A 149 -28.21 2.86 -1.32
C ALA A 149 -29.15 3.97 -0.81
N ASN A 150 -29.45 4.00 0.49
CA ASN A 150 -30.25 5.05 1.13
C ASN A 150 -29.46 6.33 1.45
N GLY A 151 -28.23 6.47 0.97
CA GLY A 151 -27.38 7.65 1.16
C GLY A 151 -26.64 7.72 2.50
N LYS A 152 -26.86 6.77 3.43
CA LYS A 152 -26.07 6.68 4.67
C LYS A 152 -24.66 6.16 4.38
N SER A 153 -23.72 6.53 5.24
CA SER A 153 -22.36 5.99 5.25
C SER A 153 -22.12 5.22 6.54
N ILE A 154 -21.45 4.07 6.44
CA ILE A 154 -20.97 3.27 7.57
C ILE A 154 -19.46 3.48 7.66
N SER A 155 -19.02 4.38 8.53
CA SER A 155 -17.59 4.54 8.84
C SER A 155 -17.12 3.43 9.77
N LEU A 156 -16.02 2.76 9.42
CA LEU A 156 -15.53 1.58 10.15
C LEU A 156 -14.87 1.94 11.49
N THR A 157 -14.33 3.14 11.60
CA THR A 157 -13.65 3.63 12.81
C THR A 157 -14.54 4.54 13.66
N ASP A 158 -15.73 4.92 13.18
CA ASP A 158 -16.68 5.73 13.94
C ASP A 158 -17.34 4.90 15.05
N ARG A 159 -17.11 5.33 16.29
CA ARG A 159 -17.65 4.70 17.50
C ARG A 159 -19.16 4.88 17.64
N SER A 160 -19.77 5.81 16.90
CA SER A 160 -21.22 6.00 16.83
C SER A 160 -21.93 4.90 16.01
N VAL A 161 -21.19 4.24 15.10
CA VAL A 161 -21.70 3.07 14.38
C VAL A 161 -21.86 1.91 15.36
N PRO A 162 -22.98 1.17 15.32
CA PRO A 162 -23.23 0.04 16.21
C PRO A 162 -22.04 -0.91 16.28
N ARG A 163 -21.66 -1.29 17.50
CA ARG A 163 -20.47 -2.10 17.76
C ARG A 163 -20.58 -3.49 17.12
N ASP A 164 -21.73 -4.13 17.25
CA ASP A 164 -22.06 -5.43 16.65
C ASP A 164 -21.89 -5.42 15.13
N LEU A 165 -22.27 -4.31 14.48
CA LEU A 165 -22.04 -4.12 13.05
C LEU A 165 -20.55 -4.05 12.72
N ARG A 166 -19.77 -3.26 13.46
CA ARG A 166 -18.31 -3.17 13.24
C ARG A 166 -17.60 -4.49 13.56
N GLU A 167 -18.01 -5.22 14.58
CA GLU A 167 -17.51 -6.57 14.90
C GLU A 167 -17.85 -7.58 13.79
N THR A 168 -19.04 -7.49 13.20
CA THR A 168 -19.40 -8.32 12.04
C THR A 168 -18.45 -8.07 10.87
N VAL A 169 -18.12 -6.80 10.60
CA VAL A 169 -17.14 -6.45 9.55
C VAL A 169 -15.75 -6.95 9.92
N LEU A 170 -15.29 -6.75 11.17
CA LEU A 170 -14.02 -7.27 11.68
C LEU A 170 -13.87 -8.77 11.41
N HIS A 171 -14.86 -9.58 11.79
CA HIS A 171 -14.83 -11.02 11.57
C HIS A 171 -14.75 -11.38 10.08
N SER A 172 -15.48 -10.66 9.23
CA SER A 172 -15.48 -10.86 7.78
C SER A 172 -14.10 -10.62 7.16
N VAL A 173 -13.41 -9.54 7.54
CA VAL A 173 -12.09 -9.21 6.98
C VAL A 173 -11.01 -10.16 7.50
N CYS A 174 -11.05 -10.51 8.79
CA CYS A 174 -10.03 -11.39 9.37
C CYS A 174 -10.09 -12.83 8.84
N ALA A 175 -11.28 -13.28 8.42
CA ALA A 175 -11.44 -14.57 7.73
C ALA A 175 -10.79 -14.58 6.34
N ARG A 176 -10.63 -13.42 5.68
CA ARG A 176 -10.22 -13.32 4.27
C ARG A 176 -8.79 -12.83 4.09
N PHE A 177 -8.42 -11.74 4.74
CA PHE A 177 -7.13 -11.07 4.56
C PHE A 177 -6.08 -11.56 5.54
N SER A 178 -4.82 -11.71 5.10
CA SER A 178 -3.76 -12.22 5.97
C SER A 178 -3.24 -11.17 6.94
N THR A 179 -3.50 -9.90 6.67
CA THR A 179 -3.29 -8.79 7.61
C THR A 179 -4.52 -7.91 7.63
N VAL A 180 -5.04 -7.67 8.82
CA VAL A 180 -6.05 -6.67 9.12
C VAL A 180 -5.50 -5.81 10.25
N LEU A 181 -5.32 -4.51 9.98
CA LEU A 181 -4.91 -3.51 10.96
C LEU A 181 -5.98 -2.41 11.02
N GLY A 182 -6.28 -1.94 12.21
CA GLY A 182 -7.25 -0.89 12.46
C GLY A 182 -7.02 -0.28 13.83
N PRO A 183 -7.98 0.48 14.37
CA PRO A 183 -7.82 1.14 15.65
C PRO A 183 -7.26 0.22 16.74
N GLY A 184 -6.21 0.66 17.43
CA GLY A 184 -5.51 -0.12 18.46
C GLY A 184 -4.46 -1.12 17.99
N SER A 185 -4.22 -1.31 16.68
CA SER A 185 -3.06 -2.08 16.20
C SER A 185 -1.76 -1.27 16.33
N ASP A 186 -1.79 -0.04 15.81
CA ASP A 186 -0.76 0.99 15.97
C ASP A 186 -1.37 2.36 15.61
N TRP A 187 -0.62 3.44 15.82
CA TRP A 187 -1.11 4.80 15.60
C TRP A 187 -1.34 5.18 14.13
N TYR A 188 -0.83 4.39 13.17
CA TYR A 188 -1.00 4.66 11.74
C TYR A 188 -2.35 4.19 11.21
N HIS A 189 -3.08 3.35 11.94
CA HIS A 189 -4.32 2.71 11.48
C HIS A 189 -5.55 3.08 12.34
N GLU A 190 -5.53 4.24 13.00
CA GLU A 190 -6.62 4.66 13.89
C GLU A 190 -7.86 5.20 13.15
N ASP A 191 -7.71 5.60 11.88
CA ASP A 191 -8.79 6.23 11.09
C ASP A 191 -9.28 5.40 9.89
N HIS A 192 -8.69 4.21 9.65
CA HIS A 192 -9.05 3.31 8.55
C HIS A 192 -8.74 1.85 8.90
N ILE A 193 -9.21 0.92 8.06
CA ILE A 193 -8.90 -0.51 8.17
C ILE A 193 -7.99 -0.90 7.00
N HIS A 194 -6.74 -1.24 7.32
CA HIS A 194 -5.76 -1.76 6.35
C HIS A 194 -5.97 -3.26 6.14
N LEU A 195 -6.05 -3.66 4.88
CA LEU A 195 -6.27 -5.03 4.44
C LEU A 195 -5.16 -5.44 3.46
N ASP A 196 -4.45 -6.54 3.72
CA ASP A 196 -3.48 -7.07 2.76
C ASP A 196 -3.44 -8.60 2.69
N LEU A 197 -2.73 -9.09 1.66
CA LEU A 197 -2.45 -10.52 1.44
C LEU A 197 -0.96 -10.85 1.63
N ALA A 198 -0.27 -10.18 2.55
CA ALA A 198 1.12 -10.47 2.87
C ALA A 198 1.31 -11.94 3.25
N GLU A 199 2.26 -12.59 2.60
CA GLU A 199 2.65 -13.96 2.91
C GLU A 199 3.72 -13.96 4.01
N ARG A 200 3.49 -14.75 5.06
CA ARG A 200 4.38 -14.87 6.22
C ARG A 200 4.74 -16.32 6.45
N ARG A 201 5.87 -16.54 7.13
CA ARG A 201 6.33 -17.87 7.50
C ARG A 201 5.25 -18.61 8.29
N GLY A 202 4.95 -19.84 7.89
CA GLY A 202 3.95 -20.68 8.54
C GLY A 202 2.51 -20.20 8.35
N ASN A 203 2.22 -19.39 7.33
CA ASN A 203 0.90 -18.82 7.05
C ASN A 203 0.35 -17.99 8.23
N TYR A 204 1.23 -17.38 9.02
CA TYR A 204 0.83 -16.53 10.13
C TYR A 204 -0.02 -15.34 9.63
N ARG A 205 -1.14 -15.10 10.30
CA ARG A 205 -2.11 -14.04 10.00
C ARG A 205 -2.16 -13.04 11.14
N ILE A 206 -2.40 -11.78 10.81
CA ILE A 206 -2.58 -10.70 11.77
C ILE A 206 -4.02 -10.19 11.63
N CYS A 207 -4.74 -10.14 12.74
CA CYS A 207 -6.06 -9.54 12.84
C CYS A 207 -6.06 -8.67 14.11
N GLN A 208 -5.80 -7.38 13.93
CA GLN A 208 -5.68 -6.42 15.02
C GLN A 208 -6.53 -5.20 14.69
N TRP A 209 -7.74 -5.14 15.25
CA TRP A 209 -8.61 -4.00 15.18
C TRP A 209 -9.55 -4.04 16.39
N ASN A 210 -9.35 -3.10 17.30
CA ASN A 210 -10.16 -2.93 18.49
C ASN A 210 -11.46 -2.19 18.12
N VAL A 211 -12.59 -2.86 18.32
CA VAL A 211 -13.90 -2.24 18.12
C VAL A 211 -14.31 -1.53 19.40
N TYR A 212 -13.97 -0.24 19.49
CA TYR A 212 -14.27 0.57 20.68
C TYR A 212 -15.78 0.83 20.84
N ASP A 213 -16.25 0.80 22.09
CA ASP A 213 -17.60 1.23 22.46
C ASP A 213 -17.82 2.72 22.15
N PRO A 214 -19.06 3.20 21.96
CA PRO A 214 -19.33 4.63 21.87
C PRO A 214 -18.71 5.41 23.04
N LEU A 215 -18.27 6.65 22.79
CA LEU A 215 -17.94 7.54 23.90
C LEU A 215 -19.21 7.84 24.70
N PRO A 216 -19.13 7.97 26.03
CA PRO A 216 -20.28 8.37 26.81
C PRO A 216 -20.77 9.74 26.33
N GLN A 217 -22.09 9.87 26.12
CA GLN A 217 -22.71 11.11 25.64
C GLN A 217 -22.52 12.27 26.62
N VAL A 218 -22.43 11.94 27.90
CA VAL A 218 -22.10 12.87 28.97
C VAL A 218 -20.69 12.55 29.43
N ALA A 219 -19.77 13.50 29.31
CA ALA A 219 -18.45 13.37 29.90
C ALA A 219 -18.63 13.07 31.40
N PRO A 220 -17.94 12.05 31.95
CA PRO A 220 -17.90 11.88 33.39
C PRO A 220 -17.55 13.23 34.01
N LEU A 221 -18.32 13.67 35.02
CA LEU A 221 -18.00 14.89 35.74
C LEU A 221 -16.51 14.83 36.10
N LEU A 222 -15.77 15.90 35.77
CA LEU A 222 -14.37 15.99 36.18
C LEU A 222 -14.31 15.61 37.67
N PRO A 223 -13.33 14.81 38.10
CA PRO A 223 -13.13 14.55 39.51
C PRO A 223 -13.16 15.89 40.24
N ALA A 224 -13.83 15.94 41.40
CA ALA A 224 -13.88 17.15 42.21
C ALA A 224 -12.46 17.75 42.32
N GLU A 225 -12.36 19.08 42.22
CA GLU A 225 -11.09 19.76 42.40
C GLU A 225 -10.43 19.24 43.68
N ARG A 226 -9.13 18.96 43.58
CA ARG A 226 -8.36 18.48 44.72
C ARG A 226 -8.52 19.50 45.85
N PRO A 227 -9.00 19.10 47.04
CA PRO A 227 -9.06 20.01 48.19
C PRO A 227 -7.68 20.63 48.44
N GLU A 228 -7.61 21.91 48.79
CA GLU A 228 -6.34 22.59 49.11
C GLU A 228 -5.53 21.87 50.19
N GLN A 229 -6.22 21.15 51.07
CA GLN A 229 -5.66 20.40 52.19
C GLN A 229 -5.16 19.00 51.80
N ALA A 230 -5.37 18.56 50.55
CA ALA A 230 -4.94 17.25 50.12
C ALA A 230 -3.40 17.19 50.02
N PRO A 231 -2.76 16.12 50.53
CA PRO A 231 -1.32 15.99 50.48
C PRO A 231 -0.78 16.06 49.05
N PRO A 232 0.47 16.54 48.87
CA PRO A 232 1.11 16.58 47.56
C PRO A 232 1.09 15.20 46.90
N ARG A 233 0.97 15.16 45.56
CA ARG A 233 1.06 13.87 44.84
C ARG A 233 2.42 13.26 45.15
N GLU A 234 2.43 12.04 45.63
CA GLU A 234 3.64 11.25 45.74
C GLU A 234 4.15 11.02 44.31
N VAL A 235 5.22 11.72 43.95
CA VAL A 235 5.92 11.53 42.70
C VAL A 235 6.94 10.42 42.91
N ALA A 236 6.98 9.44 42.00
CA ALA A 236 7.97 8.36 42.05
C ALA A 236 9.37 8.98 42.20
N ALA A 237 10.08 8.59 43.25
CA ALA A 237 11.41 9.10 43.55
C ALA A 237 12.32 8.85 42.34
N LYS A 238 12.87 9.93 41.76
CA LYS A 238 13.99 9.82 40.85
C LYS A 238 15.17 9.30 41.67
N SER A 239 15.65 8.11 41.34
CA SER A 239 16.88 7.56 41.90
C SER A 239 18.07 8.35 41.33
N ASP A 240 18.35 9.51 41.91
CA ASP A 240 19.63 10.20 41.72
C ASP A 240 20.68 9.51 42.60
N ALA A 241 21.26 8.43 42.06
CA ALA A 241 22.49 7.89 42.58
C ALA A 241 23.63 8.83 42.14
N SER A 242 24.14 9.58 43.11
CA SER A 242 25.34 10.40 43.05
C SER A 242 26.49 9.71 42.31
N ARG A 243 26.98 10.33 41.23
CA ARG A 243 28.37 10.13 40.77
C ARG A 243 29.22 11.20 41.45
N PRO A 244 30.32 10.83 42.13
CA PRO A 244 31.15 11.80 42.81
C PRO A 244 31.97 12.65 41.82
N ASP A 245 32.17 13.87 42.28
CA ASP A 245 32.82 15.03 41.68
C ASP A 245 34.22 14.73 41.11
N ALA A 246 34.46 15.16 39.87
CA ALA A 246 35.79 15.27 39.29
C ALA A 246 36.09 16.75 39.07
N THR A 247 36.87 17.28 40.02
CA THR A 247 37.61 18.55 40.02
C THR A 247 37.85 19.18 38.64
N LYS A 248 37.30 20.39 38.45
CA LYS A 248 37.77 21.39 37.48
C LYS A 248 38.99 22.13 38.04
N SER A 249 40.10 22.08 37.33
CA SER A 249 41.19 23.04 37.48
C SER A 249 40.95 24.26 36.58
N ASP A 250 41.00 25.41 37.24
CA ASP A 250 40.90 26.78 36.76
C ASP A 250 42.02 27.17 35.77
N HIS A 251 41.71 27.95 34.74
CA HIS A 251 42.60 28.93 34.09
C HIS A 251 41.76 29.97 33.30
N GLY A 252 41.66 31.18 33.85
CA GLY A 252 42.14 32.40 33.18
C GLY A 252 41.26 33.10 32.13
N LYS A 253 40.33 33.92 32.64
CA LYS A 253 39.84 35.25 32.21
C LYS A 253 40.51 35.95 30.98
N ALA A 254 39.71 36.46 30.03
CA ALA A 254 39.53 37.92 29.75
C ALA A 254 38.77 38.25 28.44
N ASP A 255 37.69 39.03 28.61
CA ASP A 255 37.16 40.16 27.83
C ASP A 255 36.75 40.04 26.32
N GLU A 256 35.45 40.31 26.11
CA GLU A 256 34.80 40.84 24.89
C GLU A 256 35.15 42.35 24.71
N PRO A 257 34.89 43.07 23.58
CA PRO A 257 33.60 43.05 22.86
C PRO A 257 33.58 43.32 21.33
N ASP A 258 32.36 43.20 20.79
CA ASP A 258 31.69 43.99 19.74
C ASP A 258 31.91 43.74 18.22
N ALA A 259 30.77 43.38 17.60
CA ALA A 259 30.12 43.90 16.39
C ALA A 259 30.89 44.29 15.11
N ALA A 260 30.49 43.67 13.99
CA ALA A 260 30.05 44.26 12.70
C ALA A 260 29.88 43.12 11.68
N GLN A 261 28.73 42.95 11.00
CA GLN A 261 28.44 43.47 9.64
C GLN A 261 29.61 43.26 8.66
N SER A 262 29.48 42.83 7.43
CA SER A 262 28.43 42.47 6.47
C SER A 262 29.27 41.94 5.27
N ASP A 263 28.85 41.05 4.38
CA ASP A 263 28.00 41.27 3.20
C ASP A 263 28.53 40.29 2.14
N ASP A 264 27.59 39.83 1.34
CA ASP A 264 27.69 39.56 -0.09
C ASP A 264 28.62 38.52 -0.74
N ALA A 265 27.91 37.69 -1.51
CA ALA A 265 28.10 37.45 -2.93
C ALA A 265 29.19 36.47 -3.41
N ALA A 266 28.66 35.33 -3.84
CA ALA A 266 28.70 34.86 -5.22
C ALA A 266 30.03 34.46 -5.89
N ALA A 267 29.89 33.34 -6.60
CA ALA A 267 30.57 32.95 -7.84
C ALA A 267 31.63 31.85 -7.72
N ALA A 268 31.16 30.63 -8.02
CA ALA A 268 31.61 29.81 -9.14
C ALA A 268 33.13 29.67 -9.40
N ARG A 269 33.62 28.43 -9.33
CA ARG A 269 34.02 27.60 -10.50
C ARG A 269 35.04 26.51 -10.08
N GLY A 270 34.77 25.29 -10.55
CA GLY A 270 35.75 24.45 -11.25
C GLY A 270 36.77 23.67 -10.43
N GLY A 271 36.72 22.33 -10.57
CA GLY A 271 37.85 21.46 -10.27
C GLY A 271 37.46 20.01 -10.02
N ALA A 272 37.41 19.19 -11.06
CA ALA A 272 37.56 17.73 -10.93
C ALA A 272 39.06 17.41 -10.68
N PRO A 273 39.41 16.21 -10.18
CA PRO A 273 39.54 15.07 -11.09
C PRO A 273 39.07 13.68 -10.55
N GLU A 274 38.77 12.83 -11.54
CA GLU A 274 38.90 11.37 -11.66
C GLU A 274 40.03 10.72 -10.81
N THR A 275 40.16 9.41 -10.49
CA THR A 275 39.44 8.13 -10.68
C THR A 275 40.15 7.06 -9.81
N LYS A 276 39.37 6.13 -9.18
CA LYS A 276 39.56 4.66 -8.92
C LYS A 276 40.94 4.05 -8.46
N PRO A 277 41.03 2.79 -7.94
CA PRO A 277 40.04 1.68 -7.85
C PRO A 277 39.93 0.91 -6.50
N GLN A 278 38.87 0.10 -6.34
CA GLN A 278 38.84 -1.11 -5.48
C GLN A 278 39.47 -2.31 -6.24
N PRO A 279 40.03 -3.35 -5.58
CA PRO A 279 39.26 -4.59 -5.30
C PRO A 279 39.76 -5.36 -4.03
N THR A 280 39.03 -6.26 -3.35
CA THR A 280 38.62 -7.61 -3.79
C THR A 280 37.81 -8.32 -2.69
N LYS A 281 36.94 -9.23 -3.16
CA LYS A 281 36.12 -10.19 -2.40
C LYS A 281 36.97 -11.33 -1.81
N LYS A 282 36.60 -11.86 -0.63
CA LYS A 282 36.87 -13.26 -0.25
C LYS A 282 35.59 -13.99 0.16
N ARG A 283 35.31 -15.00 -0.66
CA ARG A 283 34.35 -16.10 -0.57
C ARG A 283 34.84 -17.09 0.50
N ARG A 284 33.96 -17.61 1.37
CA ARG A 284 34.23 -18.84 2.13
C ARG A 284 33.07 -19.82 1.94
N GLN A 285 33.44 -21.00 1.44
CA GLN A 285 32.60 -22.15 1.18
C GLN A 285 32.27 -22.93 2.45
N SER A 286 31.10 -23.55 2.38
CA SER A 286 30.61 -24.76 3.03
C SER A 286 31.63 -25.72 3.65
N ARG A 287 31.26 -26.27 4.83
CA ARG A 287 31.59 -27.63 5.25
C ARG A 287 30.35 -28.30 5.84
N ARG A 288 30.03 -29.47 5.28
CA ARG A 288 29.18 -30.51 5.88
C ARG A 288 29.88 -31.08 7.11
N LEU A 289 29.11 -31.39 8.14
CA LEU A 289 29.00 -32.70 8.80
C LEU A 289 27.59 -32.77 9.39
#